data_AF-D5KMC9-F1
#
_entry.id   AF-D5KMC9-F1
#
_cell.length_a   1.000
_cell.length_b   1.000
_cell.length_c   1.000
_cell.angle_alpha   90.00
_cell.angle_beta   90.00
_cell.angle_gamma   90.00
#
_symmetry.space_group_name_H-M   'P 1'
#
loop_
_entity.id
_entity.type
_entity.pdbx_description
1 polymer ?
#
loop_
_entity_poly.entity_id
_entity_poly.type
_entity_poly.pdbx_seq_one_letter_code
_entity_poly.pdbx_strand_id
1 'polypeptide(L)'
;GGNDTTRNTISGSIYALNKNPDQYAKLRANPGLITNMVSETIRWQTPLAHMSRTATRDFEMGGKTIKAGDTVVMWYVSGNRDEAQIERPNSYDIERERPRNHLSFGFGIHRC
;
A
#
# COMPACT_ATOMS: atom_id res chain seq x y z
N GLY A 1 -11.79 1.51 12.07
CA GLY A 1 -10.54 1.93 11.41
C GLY A 1 -9.33 1.20 11.94
N GLY A 2 -8.85 1.56 13.13
CA GLY A 2 -7.48 1.24 13.57
C GLY A 2 -7.21 -0.16 14.15
N ASN A 3 -8.20 -1.01 14.42
CA ASN A 3 -7.94 -2.35 14.96
C ASN A 3 -7.45 -3.31 13.87
N ASP A 4 -8.32 -3.68 12.92
CA ASP A 4 -8.02 -4.67 11.89
C ASP A 4 -6.82 -4.27 11.01
N THR A 5 -6.76 -3.02 10.58
CA THR A 5 -5.69 -2.51 9.69
C THR A 5 -4.32 -2.50 10.36
N THR A 6 -4.23 -2.07 11.62
CA THR A 6 -2.99 -2.12 12.40
C THR A 6 -2.60 -3.56 12.72
N ARG A 7 -3.55 -4.39 13.16
CA ARG A 7 -3.33 -5.83 13.44
C ARG A 7 -2.75 -6.55 12.23
N ASN A 8 -3.33 -6.33 11.05
CA ASN A 8 -2.90 -7.00 9.83
C ASN A 8 -1.54 -6.45 9.36
N THR A 9 -1.22 -5.18 9.63
CA THR A 9 0.13 -4.63 9.39
C THR A 9 1.17 -5.26 10.31
N ILE A 10 0.88 -5.40 11.61
CA ILE A 10 1.79 -6.03 12.58
C ILE A 10 2.03 -7.50 12.20
N SER A 11 0.98 -8.22 11.86
CA SER A 11 1.12 -9.62 11.39
C SER A 11 1.90 -9.70 10.08
N GLY A 12 1.64 -8.75 9.17
CA GLY A 12 2.33 -8.61 7.89
C GLY A 12 3.82 -8.32 8.02
N SER A 13 4.26 -7.55 9.03
CA SER A 13 5.68 -7.25 9.24
C SER A 13 6.46 -8.52 9.57
N ILE A 14 5.93 -9.35 10.47
CA ILE A 14 6.54 -10.63 10.84
C ILE A 14 6.58 -11.57 9.64
N TYR A 15 5.48 -11.67 8.89
CA TYR A 15 5.41 -12.49 7.69
C TYR A 15 6.41 -12.05 6.61
N ALA A 16 6.46 -10.74 6.32
CA ALA A 16 7.35 -10.18 5.30
C ALA A 16 8.82 -10.33 5.68
N LEU A 17 9.20 -10.06 6.93
CA LEU A 17 10.56 -10.26 7.40
C LEU A 17 10.96 -11.75 7.38
N ASN A 18 10.04 -12.66 7.71
CA ASN A 18 10.31 -14.10 7.62
C ASN A 18 10.51 -14.57 6.16
N LYS A 19 9.79 -13.97 5.20
CA LYS A 19 9.96 -14.25 3.76
C LYS A 19 11.23 -13.63 3.17
N ASN A 20 11.79 -12.61 3.81
CA ASN A 20 12.95 -11.85 3.33
C ASN A 20 14.02 -11.76 4.44
N PRO A 21 14.71 -12.89 4.75
CA PRO A 21 15.63 -12.96 5.88
C PRO A 21 16.84 -12.02 5.73
N ASP A 22 17.21 -11.64 4.51
CA ASP A 22 18.21 -10.61 4.21
C ASP A 22 17.78 -9.23 4.73
N GLN A 23 16.52 -8.86 4.51
CA GLN A 23 15.95 -7.62 5.02
C GLN A 23 15.88 -7.65 6.55
N TYR A 24 15.56 -8.81 7.13
CA TYR A 24 15.58 -8.97 8.58
C TYR A 24 17.00 -8.83 9.16
N ALA A 25 18.00 -9.42 8.52
CA ALA A 25 19.40 -9.25 8.92
C ALA A 25 19.84 -7.78 8.86
N LYS A 26 19.47 -7.05 7.80
CA LYS A 26 19.72 -5.60 7.68
C LYS A 26 19.07 -4.80 8.81
N LEU A 27 17.80 -5.09 9.12
CA LEU A 27 17.09 -4.43 10.23
C LEU A 27 17.76 -4.70 11.59
N ARG A 28 18.25 -5.93 11.81
CA ARG A 28 18.98 -6.32 13.02
C ARG A 28 20.32 -5.60 13.14
N ALA A 29 21.02 -5.40 12.02
CA ALA A 29 22.29 -4.68 11.96
C ALA A 29 22.11 -3.16 12.12
N ASN A 30 20.98 -2.61 11.64
CA ASN A 30 20.67 -1.19 11.71
C ASN A 30 19.20 -0.94 12.11
N PRO A 31 18.90 -0.83 13.42
CA PRO A 31 17.57 -0.48 13.91
C PRO A 31 17.07 0.91 13.46
N GLY A 32 17.95 1.78 12.94
CA GLY A 32 17.55 3.06 12.33
C GLY A 32 16.62 2.89 11.13
N LEU A 33 16.56 1.68 10.53
CA LEU A 33 15.67 1.36 9.42
C LEU A 33 14.20 1.14 9.84
N ILE A 34 13.87 1.08 11.13
CA ILE A 34 12.50 0.77 11.61
C ILE A 34 11.45 1.72 10.99
N THR A 35 11.70 3.03 10.96
CA THR A 35 10.73 3.99 10.39
C THR A 35 10.45 3.71 8.92
N ASN A 36 11.47 3.32 8.17
CA ASN A 36 11.36 3.01 6.75
C ASN A 36 10.65 1.67 6.52
N MET A 37 11.04 0.65 7.29
CA MET A 37 10.41 -0.68 7.34
C MET A 37 8.92 -0.60 7.64
N VAL A 38 8.48 0.27 8.57
CA VAL A 38 7.05 0.44 8.88
C VAL A 38 6.28 0.91 7.64
N SER A 39 6.76 1.95 6.95
CA SER A 39 6.13 2.43 5.71
C SER A 39 6.15 1.36 4.61
N GLU A 40 7.26 0.64 4.44
CA GLU A 40 7.35 -0.45 3.46
C GLU A 40 6.40 -1.61 3.80
N THR A 41 6.25 -1.97 5.08
CA THR A 41 5.28 -3.00 5.51
C THR A 41 3.87 -2.58 5.15
N ILE A 42 3.49 -1.33 5.46
CA ILE A 42 2.16 -0.81 5.16
C ILE A 42 1.88 -0.82 3.66
N ARG A 43 2.86 -0.45 2.83
CA ARG A 43 2.76 -0.55 1.36
C ARG A 43 2.63 -2.00 0.91
N TRP A 44 3.55 -2.87 1.33
CA TRP A 44 3.65 -4.24 0.83
C TRP A 44 2.45 -5.09 1.24
N GLN A 45 2.00 -4.96 2.50
CA GLN A 45 0.83 -5.65 3.04
C GLN A 45 -0.49 -5.13 2.47
N THR A 46 -0.58 -3.81 2.25
CA THR A 46 -1.83 -3.11 1.86
C THR A 46 -3.06 -3.59 2.65
N PRO A 47 -3.18 -3.26 3.95
CA PRO A 47 -4.18 -3.86 4.85
C PRO A 47 -5.64 -3.69 4.42
N LEU A 48 -5.95 -2.64 3.65
CA LEU A 48 -7.23 -2.44 2.99
C LEU A 48 -7.00 -2.51 1.48
N ALA A 49 -7.51 -3.57 0.86
CA ALA A 49 -7.27 -3.83 -0.56
C ALA A 49 -7.89 -2.77 -1.48
N HIS A 50 -9.05 -2.22 -1.10
CA HIS A 50 -9.75 -1.22 -1.88
C HIS A 50 -10.66 -0.32 -1.06
N MET A 51 -11.08 0.78 -1.68
CA MET A 51 -12.23 1.59 -1.31
C MET A 51 -13.10 1.83 -2.54
N SER A 52 -14.41 1.95 -2.35
CA SER A 52 -15.34 2.26 -3.43
C SER A 52 -15.80 3.73 -3.42
N ARG A 53 -16.24 4.19 -4.58
CA ARG A 53 -16.93 5.47 -4.81
C ARG A 53 -18.14 5.22 -5.69
N THR A 54 -19.08 6.15 -5.67
CA THR A 54 -20.20 6.18 -6.62
C THR A 54 -20.01 7.38 -7.53
N ALA A 55 -20.05 7.16 -8.84
CA ALA A 55 -19.95 8.24 -9.81
C ALA A 55 -21.20 9.14 -9.71
N THR A 56 -21.00 10.44 -9.49
CA THR A 56 -22.10 11.41 -9.37
C THR A 56 -22.60 11.93 -10.71
N ARG A 57 -21.83 11.67 -11.78
CA ARG A 57 -22.11 12.02 -13.17
C ARG A 57 -21.32 11.10 -14.09
N ASP A 58 -21.71 11.04 -15.36
CA ASP A 58 -20.90 10.39 -16.39
C ASP A 58 -19.49 11.03 -16.45
N PHE A 59 -18.46 10.19 -16.57
CA PHE A 59 -17.08 10.64 -16.77
C PHE A 59 -16.22 9.62 -17.52
N GLU A 60 -15.20 10.12 -18.21
CA GLU A 60 -14.24 9.30 -18.97
C GLU A 60 -12.98 9.01 -18.14
N MET A 61 -12.57 7.75 -18.10
CA MET A 61 -11.32 7.31 -17.47
C MET A 61 -10.72 6.10 -18.20
N GLY A 62 -9.43 6.15 -18.53
CA GLY A 62 -8.75 5.04 -19.21
C GLY A 62 -9.39 4.65 -20.55
N GLY A 63 -10.00 5.60 -21.26
CA GLY A 63 -10.73 5.34 -22.51
C GLY A 63 -12.07 4.62 -22.32
N LYS A 64 -12.66 4.65 -21.12
CA LYS A 64 -13.98 4.09 -20.81
C LYS A 64 -14.88 5.14 -20.19
N THR A 65 -16.15 5.14 -20.60
CA THR A 65 -17.22 5.90 -19.96
C THR A 65 -17.71 5.17 -18.71
N ILE A 66 -17.58 5.81 -17.55
CA ILE A 66 -18.23 5.39 -16.30
C ILE A 66 -19.52 6.21 -16.17
N LYS A 67 -20.64 5.54 -15.90
CA LYS A 67 -21.96 6.19 -15.84
C LYS A 67 -22.29 6.70 -14.45
N ALA A 68 -23.12 7.74 -14.39
CA ALA A 68 -23.69 8.22 -13.14
C ALA A 68 -24.37 7.05 -12.39
N GLY A 69 -24.07 6.89 -11.10
CA GLY A 69 -24.55 5.79 -10.27
C GLY A 69 -23.65 4.55 -10.24
N ASP A 70 -22.68 4.42 -11.16
CA ASP A 70 -21.76 3.29 -11.15
C ASP A 70 -20.88 3.29 -9.90
N THR A 71 -20.62 2.08 -9.37
CA THR A 71 -19.61 1.88 -8.34
C THR A 71 -18.23 1.77 -8.97
N VAL A 72 -17.32 2.64 -8.56
CA VAL A 72 -15.92 2.65 -8.96
C VAL A 72 -15.07 2.19 -7.79
N VAL A 73 -14.25 1.17 -8.01
CA VAL A 73 -13.38 0.60 -6.96
C VAL A 73 -11.93 0.99 -7.21
N MET A 74 -11.31 1.61 -6.21
CA MET A 74 -9.88 1.94 -6.21
C MET A 74 -9.12 0.82 -5.52
N TRP A 75 -8.47 -0.04 -6.31
CA TRP A 75 -7.69 -1.17 -5.82
C TRP A 75 -6.29 -0.73 -5.37
N TYR A 76 -6.17 -0.27 -4.11
CA TYR A 76 -4.88 0.11 -3.52
C TYR A 76 -3.85 -1.03 -3.58
N VAL A 77 -4.30 -2.29 -3.44
CA VAL A 77 -3.42 -3.46 -3.56
C VAL A 77 -2.78 -3.58 -4.95
N SER A 78 -3.48 -3.13 -6.00
CA SER A 78 -2.92 -3.05 -7.35
C SER A 78 -1.98 -1.86 -7.49
N GLY A 79 -2.41 -0.66 -7.07
CA GLY A 79 -1.59 0.55 -7.20
C GLY A 79 -0.29 0.53 -6.38
N ASN A 80 -0.28 -0.09 -5.20
CA ASN A 80 0.94 -0.32 -4.43
C ASN A 80 1.90 -1.34 -5.09
N ARG A 81 1.44 -2.02 -6.15
CA ARG A 81 2.21 -2.98 -6.95
C ARG A 81 2.50 -2.48 -8.37
N ASP A 82 2.16 -1.24 -8.70
CA ASP A 82 2.35 -0.63 -10.02
C ASP A 82 3.81 -0.26 -10.27
N GLU A 83 4.47 -0.93 -11.23
CA GLU A 83 5.86 -0.69 -11.61
C GLU A 83 6.10 0.68 -12.26
N ALA A 84 5.07 1.35 -12.77
CA ALA A 84 5.21 2.70 -13.30
C ALA A 84 5.45 3.74 -12.19
N GLN A 85 5.10 3.41 -10.94
CA GLN A 85 5.25 4.29 -9.78
C GLN A 85 6.29 3.79 -8.76
N ILE A 86 6.46 2.47 -8.65
CA ILE A 86 7.26 1.83 -7.62
C ILE A 86 8.19 0.81 -8.26
N GLU A 87 9.50 1.05 -8.22
CA GLU A 87 10.48 0.09 -8.73
C GLU A 87 10.47 -1.22 -7.91
N ARG A 88 10.56 -2.37 -8.60
CA ARG A 88 10.50 -3.72 -7.98
C ARG A 88 9.37 -3.81 -6.95
N PRO A 89 8.11 -3.58 -7.35
CA PRO A 89 7.05 -3.26 -6.40
C PRO A 89 6.58 -4.47 -5.59
N ASN A 90 6.85 -5.68 -6.06
CA ASN A 90 6.56 -6.92 -5.35
C ASN A 90 7.64 -7.29 -4.31
N SER A 91 8.84 -6.72 -4.42
CA SER A 91 9.91 -6.91 -3.44
C SER A 91 9.55 -6.18 -2.14
N TYR A 92 9.93 -6.79 -1.02
CA TYR A 92 9.91 -6.15 0.29
C TYR A 92 11.29 -5.54 0.54
N ASP A 93 11.41 -4.21 0.41
CA ASP A 93 12.68 -3.50 0.49
C ASP A 93 12.61 -2.42 1.58
N ILE A 94 13.17 -2.73 2.75
CA ILE A 94 13.11 -1.83 3.92
C ILE A 94 14.00 -0.60 3.77
N GLU A 95 14.83 -0.55 2.74
CA GLU A 95 15.73 0.57 2.42
C GLU A 95 15.20 1.40 1.24
N ARG A 96 14.00 1.11 0.72
CA ARG A 96 13.34 1.89 -0.33
C ARG A 96 13.37 3.37 0.01
N GLU A 97 13.80 4.22 -0.91
CA GLU A 97 14.03 5.66 -0.67
C GLU A 97 12.75 6.43 -0.29
N ARG A 98 11.61 6.05 -0.88
CA ARG A 98 10.32 6.77 -0.73
C ARG A 98 9.17 5.84 -0.36
N PRO A 99 9.25 5.06 0.73
CA PRO A 99 8.24 4.04 1.02
C PRO A 99 6.92 4.66 1.51
N ARG A 100 6.91 5.95 1.88
CA ARG A 100 5.69 6.68 2.24
C ARG A 100 4.81 7.04 1.03
N ASN A 101 5.32 6.90 -0.19
CA ASN A 101 4.56 7.13 -1.42
C ASN A 101 3.74 5.89 -1.78
N HIS A 102 2.83 5.50 -0.87
CA HIS A 102 1.94 4.34 -1.02
C HIS A 102 0.48 4.75 -0.84
N LEU A 103 -0.44 3.93 -1.33
CA LEU A 103 -1.89 4.17 -1.29
C LEU A 103 -2.61 3.52 -0.11
N SER A 104 -1.92 2.82 0.79
CA SER A 104 -2.55 2.05 1.88
C SER A 104 -3.36 2.88 2.88
N PHE A 105 -3.11 4.19 2.97
CA PHE A 105 -3.90 5.15 3.77
C PHE A 105 -4.89 5.97 2.92
N GLY A 106 -5.02 5.66 1.63
CA GLY A 106 -5.72 6.49 0.66
C GLY A 106 -5.01 7.82 0.41
N PHE A 107 -5.73 8.73 -0.25
CA PHE A 107 -5.27 10.09 -0.54
C PHE A 107 -6.46 11.06 -0.56
N GLY A 108 -6.19 12.36 -0.40
CA GLY A 108 -7.20 13.42 -0.38
C GLY A 108 -7.90 13.56 0.98
N ILE A 109 -9.13 14.09 0.96
CA ILE A 109 -9.88 14.50 2.16
C ILE A 109 -10.27 13.34 3.10
N HIS A 110 -10.20 12.10 2.61
CA HIS A 110 -10.47 10.89 3.39
C HIS A 110 -9.21 10.07 3.67
N ARG A 111 -8.02 10.68 3.53
CA ARG A 111 -6.77 10.05 3.96
C ARG A 111 -6.87 9.76 5.46
N CYS A 112 -6.49 8.53 5.82
CA CYS A 112 -6.42 8.10 7.23
C CYS A 112 -5.49 9.00 8.05
#